data_AF-A0A973FZJ7-F1
#
_entry.id   AF-A0A973FZJ7-F1
#
_cell.length_a   1.000
_cell.length_b   1.000
_cell.length_c   1.000
_cell.angle_alpha   90.00
_cell.angle_beta   90.00
_cell.angle_gamma   90.00
#
_symmetry.space_group_name_H-M   'P 1'
#
loop_
_entity.id
_entity.type
_entity.pdbx_description
1 polymer ?
#
loop_
_entity_poly.entity_id
_entity_poly.type
_entity_poly.pdbx_seq_one_letter_code
_entity_poly.pdbx_strand_id
1 'polypeptide(L)'
;MELPDSSIQSIFQNFLDPAFVMGRDGRILDVNKAFAAVFGKQVQELLNVNSFDILPPGLVAERRRKIEEAFHTGQRLFFEDEQDGRFFRHSLYPVTDADGSVSKLYIIAQDITELKLSEKESKEMQLFSSAVVSSIPGGFYLLDADGRFVMWNDYERDVVLGKSESEMSDAFGLETVHPDDRVLAARKIARVMEEGIEERAELRILVHGGPGFCWHQLSAKRIIINSRPFLIGTAIDITDRKNLQDSVLRESEERFRTLFEEHSAIKLVIEPETGAILDANKAA
;
A
#
# COMPACT_ATOMS: atom_id res chain seq x y z
N MET A 1 -4.18 -23.14 -43.37
CA MET A 1 -2.85 -23.68 -43.63
C MET A 1 -2.49 -24.49 -42.39
N GLU A 2 -2.68 -25.81 -42.44
CA GLU A 2 -2.34 -26.68 -41.32
C GLU A 2 -0.81 -26.69 -41.15
N LEU A 3 -0.34 -26.58 -39.91
CA LEU A 3 1.07 -26.74 -39.61
C LEU A 3 1.47 -28.19 -39.89
N PRO A 4 2.62 -28.46 -40.53
CA PRO A 4 3.09 -29.82 -40.70
C PRO A 4 3.35 -30.47 -39.33
N ASP A 5 3.07 -31.76 -39.19
CA ASP A 5 3.23 -32.51 -37.92
C ASP A 5 4.62 -32.34 -37.29
N SER A 6 5.67 -32.25 -38.11
CA SER A 6 7.05 -31.99 -37.65
C SER A 6 7.22 -30.65 -36.93
N SER A 7 6.42 -29.64 -37.30
CA SER A 7 6.44 -28.31 -36.67
C SER A 7 5.74 -28.33 -35.31
N ILE A 8 4.61 -29.03 -35.21
CA ILE A 8 3.88 -29.21 -33.94
C ILE A 8 4.73 -29.98 -32.94
N GLN A 9 5.38 -31.06 -33.39
CA GLN A 9 6.29 -31.86 -32.57
C GLN A 9 7.48 -31.01 -32.08
N SER A 10 8.05 -30.17 -32.94
CA SER A 10 9.18 -29.30 -32.57
C SER A 10 8.78 -28.25 -31.53
N ILE A 11 7.60 -27.64 -31.67
CA ILE A 11 7.07 -26.67 -30.69
C ILE A 11 6.86 -27.35 -29.34
N PHE A 12 6.21 -28.52 -29.33
CA PHE A 12 5.99 -29.29 -28.10
C PHE A 12 7.31 -29.64 -27.41
N GLN A 13 8.31 -30.13 -28.15
CA GLN A 13 9.60 -30.57 -27.60
C GLN A 13 10.48 -29.43 -27.07
N ASN A 14 10.33 -28.21 -27.60
CA ASN A 14 11.09 -27.03 -27.18
C ASN A 14 10.29 -26.11 -26.23
N PHE A 15 9.07 -26.49 -25.87
CA PHE A 15 8.28 -25.76 -24.89
C PHE A 15 8.98 -25.80 -23.51
N LEU A 16 9.05 -24.64 -22.86
CA LEU A 16 9.84 -24.46 -21.62
C LEU A 16 9.20 -25.13 -20.41
N ASP A 17 7.87 -25.08 -20.32
CA ASP A 17 7.16 -25.71 -19.22
C ASP A 17 7.05 -27.23 -19.44
N PRO A 18 7.20 -28.04 -18.39
CA PRO A 18 6.91 -29.46 -18.42
C PRO A 18 5.53 -29.75 -19.02
N ALA A 19 5.50 -30.51 -20.12
CA ALA A 19 4.27 -30.89 -20.78
C ALA A 19 4.30 -32.35 -21.23
N PHE A 20 3.14 -33.00 -21.15
CA PHE A 20 2.97 -34.39 -21.55
C PHE A 20 1.56 -34.69 -22.05
N VAL A 21 1.44 -35.74 -22.85
CA VAL A 21 0.17 -36.29 -23.31
C VAL A 21 -0.11 -37.57 -22.55
N MET A 22 -1.33 -37.71 -22.06
CA MET A 22 -1.80 -38.86 -21.29
C MET A 22 -3.00 -39.51 -21.98
N GLY A 23 -3.06 -40.84 -21.97
CA GLY A 23 -4.26 -41.62 -22.32
C GLY A 23 -5.21 -41.79 -21.15
N ARG A 24 -6.45 -42.23 -21.44
CA ARG A 24 -7.51 -42.42 -20.43
C ARG A 24 -7.18 -43.46 -19.35
N ASP A 25 -6.26 -44.38 -19.62
CA ASP A 25 -5.74 -45.36 -18.66
C ASP A 25 -4.66 -44.78 -17.72
N GLY A 26 -4.36 -43.49 -17.83
CA GLY A 26 -3.35 -42.79 -17.05
C GLY A 26 -1.92 -42.96 -17.57
N ARG A 27 -1.72 -43.62 -18.71
CA ARG A 27 -0.39 -43.81 -19.28
C ARG A 27 0.06 -42.60 -20.08
N ILE A 28 1.34 -42.28 -19.95
CA ILE A 28 1.99 -41.22 -20.71
C ILE A 28 2.20 -41.70 -22.15
N LEU A 29 1.67 -40.94 -23.10
CA LEU A 29 1.74 -41.23 -24.53
C LEU A 29 2.84 -40.41 -25.23
N ASP A 30 3.13 -39.21 -24.73
CA ASP A 30 4.20 -38.34 -25.22
C ASP A 30 4.65 -37.38 -24.11
N VAL A 31 5.91 -36.93 -24.14
CA VAL A 31 6.48 -35.96 -23.19
C VAL A 31 7.43 -35.00 -23.89
N ASN A 32 7.51 -33.76 -23.42
CA ASN A 32 8.54 -32.83 -23.88
C ASN A 32 9.84 -32.97 -23.07
N LYS A 33 10.90 -32.34 -23.58
CA LYS A 33 12.22 -32.33 -22.92
C LYS A 33 12.18 -31.72 -21.52
N ALA A 34 11.38 -30.68 -21.31
CA ALA A 34 11.24 -30.02 -20.02
C ALA A 34 10.69 -30.98 -18.95
N PHE A 35 9.66 -31.75 -19.29
CA PHE A 35 9.09 -32.76 -18.40
C PHE A 35 10.10 -33.89 -18.10
N ALA A 36 10.79 -34.38 -19.12
CA ALA A 36 11.79 -35.43 -18.94
C ALA A 36 12.94 -34.98 -18.00
N ALA A 37 13.36 -33.72 -18.12
CA ALA A 37 14.38 -33.11 -17.27
C ALA A 37 13.97 -33.02 -15.79
N VAL A 38 12.68 -32.80 -15.49
CA VAL A 38 12.17 -32.79 -14.09
C VAL A 38 12.43 -34.12 -13.40
N PHE A 39 12.30 -35.24 -14.11
CA PHE A 39 12.54 -36.58 -13.57
C PHE A 39 13.99 -37.06 -13.75
N GLY A 40 14.86 -36.28 -14.39
CA GLY A 40 16.22 -36.70 -14.75
C GLY A 40 16.25 -37.93 -15.65
N LYS A 41 15.20 -38.17 -16.44
CA LYS A 41 15.01 -39.35 -17.29
C LYS A 41 15.03 -38.97 -18.77
N GLN A 42 15.25 -39.95 -19.62
CA GLN A 42 15.06 -39.79 -21.06
C GLN A 42 13.57 -39.90 -21.42
N VAL A 43 13.16 -39.22 -22.49
CA VAL A 43 11.79 -39.23 -23.01
C VAL A 43 11.25 -40.66 -23.14
N GLN A 44 12.04 -41.57 -23.69
CA GLN A 44 11.65 -42.98 -23.93
C GLN A 44 11.37 -43.76 -22.64
N GLU A 45 12.01 -43.41 -21.52
CA GLU A 45 11.80 -44.07 -20.23
C GLU A 45 10.50 -43.67 -19.55
N LEU A 46 9.89 -42.57 -20.00
CA LEU A 46 8.64 -42.04 -19.47
C LEU A 46 7.43 -42.44 -20.31
N LEU A 47 7.64 -42.90 -21.54
CA LEU A 47 6.56 -43.41 -22.39
C LEU A 47 5.95 -44.68 -21.78
N ASN A 48 4.62 -44.77 -21.86
CA ASN A 48 3.81 -45.89 -21.36
C ASN A 48 3.86 -46.10 -19.83
N VAL A 49 4.59 -45.26 -19.08
CA VAL A 49 4.56 -45.22 -17.62
C VAL A 49 3.22 -44.65 -17.16
N ASN A 50 2.63 -45.21 -16.10
CA ASN A 50 1.45 -44.62 -15.50
C ASN A 50 1.85 -43.33 -14.76
N SER A 51 1.26 -42.19 -15.12
CA SER A 51 1.67 -40.91 -14.55
C SER A 51 1.45 -40.84 -13.04
N PHE A 52 0.50 -41.62 -12.48
CA PHE A 52 0.23 -41.63 -11.05
C PHE A 52 1.31 -42.34 -10.24
N ASP A 53 2.13 -43.18 -10.88
CA ASP A 53 3.23 -43.91 -10.21
C ASP A 53 4.48 -43.03 -10.01
N ILE A 54 4.58 -41.92 -10.76
CA ILE A 54 5.71 -40.97 -10.69
C ILE A 54 5.37 -39.71 -9.88
N LEU A 55 4.14 -39.60 -9.38
CA LEU A 55 3.72 -38.47 -8.55
C LEU A 55 4.04 -38.71 -7.06
N PRO A 56 4.31 -37.64 -6.30
CA PRO A 56 4.33 -37.72 -4.84
C PRO A 56 3.01 -38.27 -4.30
N PRO A 57 3.02 -39.22 -3.34
CA PRO A 57 1.81 -39.90 -2.86
C PRO A 57 0.68 -38.97 -2.40
N GLY A 58 1.04 -37.83 -1.80
CA GLY A 58 0.07 -36.83 -1.32
C GLY A 58 -0.74 -36.14 -2.42
N LEU A 59 -0.21 -36.08 -3.66
CA LEU A 59 -0.85 -35.39 -4.79
C LEU A 59 -1.70 -36.31 -5.67
N VAL A 60 -1.53 -37.64 -5.54
CA VAL A 60 -2.14 -38.63 -6.44
C VAL A 60 -3.67 -38.53 -6.43
N ALA A 61 -4.28 -38.50 -5.25
CA ALA A 61 -5.74 -38.51 -5.13
C ALA A 61 -6.38 -37.27 -5.75
N GLU A 62 -5.83 -36.09 -5.48
CA GLU A 62 -6.35 -34.83 -6.00
C GLU A 62 -6.15 -34.70 -7.50
N ARG A 63 -4.92 -34.94 -8.01
CA ARG A 63 -4.63 -34.87 -9.45
C ARG A 63 -5.45 -35.90 -10.23
N ARG A 64 -5.64 -37.11 -9.69
CA ARG A 64 -6.49 -38.14 -10.31
C ARG A 64 -7.92 -37.64 -10.46
N ARG A 65 -8.52 -37.09 -9.40
CA ARG A 65 -9.87 -36.53 -9.46
C ARG A 65 -9.98 -35.45 -10.54
N LYS A 66 -8.99 -34.54 -10.63
CA LYS A 66 -8.98 -33.47 -11.64
C LYS A 66 -8.81 -33.98 -13.08
N ILE A 67 -7.98 -35.00 -13.26
CA ILE A 67 -7.80 -35.67 -14.55
C ILE A 67 -9.08 -36.39 -14.98
N GLU A 68 -9.72 -37.13 -14.07
CA GLU A 68 -11.00 -37.82 -14.33
C GLU A 68 -12.12 -36.82 -14.67
N GLU A 69 -12.17 -35.69 -13.96
CA GLU A 69 -13.09 -34.58 -14.24
C GLU A 69 -12.87 -34.02 -15.67
N ALA A 70 -11.61 -33.80 -16.08
CA ALA A 70 -11.30 -33.33 -17.44
C ALA A 70 -11.72 -34.33 -18.52
N PHE A 71 -11.46 -35.62 -18.31
CA PHE A 71 -11.86 -36.69 -19.23
C PHE A 71 -13.39 -36.81 -19.32
N HIS A 72 -14.12 -36.63 -18.22
CA HIS A 72 -15.57 -36.78 -18.19
C HIS A 72 -16.30 -35.58 -18.79
N THR A 73 -15.85 -34.37 -18.47
CA THR A 73 -16.50 -33.13 -18.91
C THR A 73 -16.10 -32.70 -20.32
N GLY A 74 -14.92 -33.10 -20.79
CA GLY A 74 -14.34 -32.58 -22.03
C GLY A 74 -13.97 -31.10 -21.96
N GLN A 75 -14.03 -30.48 -20.78
CA GLN A 75 -13.69 -29.09 -20.56
C GLN A 75 -12.24 -28.93 -20.13
N ARG A 76 -11.65 -27.79 -20.50
CA ARG A 76 -10.33 -27.41 -20.02
C ARG A 76 -10.40 -27.17 -18.52
N LEU A 77 -9.46 -27.75 -17.77
CA LEU A 77 -9.37 -27.56 -16.33
C LEU A 77 -8.02 -26.95 -15.96
N PHE A 78 -8.06 -26.04 -14.99
CA PHE A 78 -6.90 -25.39 -14.42
C PHE A 78 -6.94 -25.57 -12.92
N PHE A 79 -5.81 -25.96 -12.33
CA PHE A 79 -5.67 -26.01 -10.88
C PHE A 79 -4.23 -25.76 -10.49
N GLU A 80 -4.02 -25.41 -9.23
CA GLU A 80 -2.71 -25.18 -8.67
C GLU A 80 -2.49 -26.13 -7.50
N ASP A 81 -1.26 -26.61 -7.36
CA ASP A 81 -0.84 -27.35 -6.18
C ASP A 81 0.56 -26.93 -5.74
N GLU A 82 0.93 -27.39 -4.55
CA GLU A 82 2.25 -27.19 -3.98
C GLU A 82 2.96 -28.53 -3.91
N GLN A 83 4.20 -28.55 -4.39
CA GLN A 83 5.07 -29.71 -4.35
C GLN A 83 6.45 -29.25 -3.86
N ASP A 84 6.88 -29.76 -2.71
CA ASP A 84 8.20 -29.49 -2.11
C ASP A 84 8.53 -27.99 -1.99
N GLY A 85 7.54 -27.18 -1.59
CA GLY A 85 7.67 -25.72 -1.45
C GLY A 85 7.62 -24.93 -2.76
N ARG A 86 7.36 -25.59 -3.89
CA ARG A 86 7.12 -24.96 -5.20
C ARG A 86 5.66 -25.01 -5.58
N PHE A 87 5.18 -23.97 -6.24
CA PHE A 87 3.81 -23.88 -6.71
C PHE A 87 3.75 -24.18 -8.20
N PHE A 88 2.88 -25.13 -8.58
CA PHE A 88 2.66 -25.49 -9.97
C PHE A 88 1.24 -25.18 -10.39
N ARG A 89 1.08 -24.58 -11.57
CA ARG A 89 -0.20 -24.44 -12.25
C ARG A 89 -0.32 -25.51 -13.32
N HIS A 90 -1.32 -26.37 -13.17
CA HIS A 90 -1.64 -27.44 -14.11
C HIS A 90 -2.74 -26.99 -15.05
N SER A 91 -2.50 -27.15 -16.36
CA SER A 91 -3.47 -26.86 -17.40
C SER A 91 -3.76 -28.16 -18.16
N LEU A 92 -5.01 -28.63 -18.07
CA LEU A 92 -5.46 -29.88 -18.67
C LEU A 92 -6.32 -29.54 -19.88
N TYR A 93 -5.88 -29.98 -21.05
CA TYR A 93 -6.55 -29.77 -22.32
C TYR A 93 -7.04 -31.10 -22.88
N PRO A 94 -8.35 -31.38 -22.82
CA PRO A 94 -8.93 -32.55 -23.45
C PRO A 94 -8.76 -32.56 -24.96
N VAL A 95 -8.38 -33.72 -25.50
CA VAL A 95 -8.31 -33.99 -26.93
C VAL A 95 -9.41 -34.98 -27.26
N THR A 96 -10.33 -34.56 -28.13
CA THR A 96 -11.51 -35.34 -28.53
C THR A 96 -11.27 -36.11 -29.82
N ASP A 97 -11.73 -37.35 -29.87
CA ASP A 97 -11.78 -38.14 -31.10
C ASP A 97 -13.01 -37.76 -31.95
N ALA A 98 -13.11 -38.35 -33.15
CA ALA A 98 -14.18 -38.06 -34.12
C ALA A 98 -15.59 -38.39 -33.60
N ASP A 99 -15.73 -39.24 -32.59
CA ASP A 99 -16.99 -39.60 -31.94
C ASP A 99 -17.40 -38.63 -30.81
N GLY A 100 -16.58 -37.60 -30.55
CA GLY A 100 -16.80 -36.62 -29.49
C GLY A 100 -16.35 -37.08 -28.11
N SER A 101 -15.78 -38.28 -27.97
CA SER A 101 -15.22 -38.75 -26.71
C SER A 101 -13.80 -38.20 -26.47
N VAL A 102 -13.45 -37.92 -25.21
CA VAL A 102 -12.07 -37.51 -24.86
C VAL A 102 -11.18 -38.75 -24.80
N SER A 103 -10.23 -38.84 -25.71
CA SER A 103 -9.29 -39.97 -25.78
C SER A 103 -7.98 -39.71 -25.03
N LYS A 104 -7.56 -38.43 -24.98
CA LYS A 104 -6.29 -38.02 -24.38
C LYS A 104 -6.42 -36.67 -23.67
N LEU A 105 -5.51 -36.42 -22.73
CA LEU A 105 -5.28 -35.09 -22.17
C LEU A 105 -3.89 -34.61 -22.57
N TYR A 106 -3.80 -33.36 -23.00
CA TYR A 106 -2.54 -32.62 -23.05
C TYR A 106 -2.41 -31.82 -21.74
N ILE A 107 -1.34 -32.04 -21.00
CA ILE A 107 -1.15 -31.51 -19.65
C ILE A 107 0.12 -30.66 -19.64
N ILE A 108 0.01 -29.44 -19.14
CA ILE A 108 1.14 -28.53 -18.88
C ILE A 108 1.22 -28.29 -17.38
N ALA A 109 2.41 -28.39 -16.79
CA ALA A 109 2.69 -27.97 -15.43
C ALA A 109 3.67 -26.79 -15.46
N GLN A 110 3.18 -25.58 -15.18
CA GLN A 110 3.98 -24.37 -15.13
C GLN A 110 4.42 -24.09 -13.68
N ASP A 111 5.71 -23.85 -13.46
CA ASP A 111 6.21 -23.39 -12.16
C ASP A 111 5.84 -21.91 -11.99
N ILE A 112 5.01 -21.62 -11.00
CA ILE A 112 4.53 -20.26 -10.67
C ILE A 112 5.08 -19.80 -9.31
N THR A 113 6.14 -20.43 -8.81
CA THR A 113 6.70 -20.13 -7.49
C THR A 113 7.19 -18.69 -7.40
N GLU A 114 7.99 -18.23 -8.37
CA GLU A 114 8.50 -16.85 -8.40
C GLU A 114 7.36 -15.83 -8.48
N LEU A 115 6.34 -16.12 -9.29
CA LEU A 115 5.14 -15.29 -9.41
C LEU A 115 4.43 -15.16 -8.05
N LYS A 116 4.15 -16.29 -7.38
CA LYS A 116 3.46 -16.27 -6.09
C LYS A 116 4.27 -15.60 -4.98
N LEU A 117 5.58 -15.81 -4.95
CA LEU A 117 6.45 -15.15 -3.98
C LEU A 117 6.46 -13.63 -4.19
N SER A 118 6.60 -13.17 -5.44
CA SER A 118 6.57 -11.74 -5.76
C SER A 118 5.21 -11.11 -5.45
N GLU A 119 4.10 -11.78 -5.79
CA GLU A 119 2.75 -11.34 -5.44
C GLU A 119 2.56 -11.23 -3.92
N LYS A 120 3.05 -12.22 -3.16
CA LYS A 120 3.00 -12.23 -1.70
C LYS A 120 3.81 -11.07 -1.12
N GLU A 121 5.07 -10.90 -1.54
CA GLU A 121 5.94 -9.81 -1.08
C GLU A 121 5.32 -8.44 -1.39
N SER A 122 4.79 -8.26 -2.60
CA SER A 122 4.10 -7.02 -2.98
C SER A 122 2.88 -6.75 -2.10
N LYS A 123 2.06 -7.78 -1.83
CA LYS A 123 0.89 -7.65 -0.96
C LYS A 123 1.27 -7.34 0.48
N GLU A 124 2.29 -8.01 1.02
CA GLU A 124 2.81 -7.76 2.37
C GLU A 124 3.37 -6.33 2.49
N MET A 125 4.13 -5.86 1.50
CA MET A 125 4.64 -4.49 1.45
C MET A 125 3.52 -3.45 1.37
N GLN A 126 2.47 -3.70 0.58
CA GLN A 126 1.30 -2.82 0.48
C GLN A 126 0.56 -2.73 1.82
N LEU A 127 0.32 -3.86 2.48
CA LEU A 127 -0.33 -3.91 3.79
C LEU A 127 0.51 -3.19 4.85
N PHE A 128 1.83 -3.43 4.86
CA PHE A 128 2.74 -2.77 5.77
C PHE A 128 2.76 -1.25 5.55
N SER A 129 2.86 -0.80 4.30
CA SER A 129 2.88 0.63 3.96
C SER A 129 1.59 1.34 4.36
N SER A 130 0.43 0.71 4.10
CA SER A 130 -0.88 1.19 4.54
C SER A 130 -0.95 1.30 6.07
N ALA A 131 -0.53 0.26 6.78
CA ALA A 131 -0.49 0.26 8.24
C ALA A 131 0.42 1.36 8.82
N VAL A 132 1.58 1.61 8.20
CA VAL A 132 2.49 2.69 8.61
C VAL A 132 1.80 4.04 8.48
N VAL A 133 1.20 4.34 7.32
CA VAL A 133 0.50 5.62 7.07
C VAL A 133 -0.68 5.83 8.02
N SER A 134 -1.50 4.79 8.23
CA SER A 134 -2.64 4.85 9.14
C SER A 134 -2.24 4.94 10.63
N SER A 135 -1.03 4.53 10.99
CA SER A 135 -0.52 4.62 12.37
C SER A 135 0.02 6.00 12.74
N ILE A 136 0.18 6.92 11.77
CA ILE A 136 0.67 8.27 12.03
C ILE A 136 -0.36 9.02 12.88
N PRO A 137 0.04 9.60 14.03
CA PRO A 137 -0.86 10.42 14.82
C PRO A 137 -1.18 11.72 14.05
N GLY A 138 -2.44 11.90 13.69
CA GLY A 138 -2.92 13.07 12.94
C GLY A 138 -2.91 12.86 11.43
N GLY A 139 -2.82 13.96 10.69
CA GLY A 139 -2.89 13.99 9.23
C GLY A 139 -1.60 13.52 8.59
N PHE A 140 -1.72 12.74 7.52
CA PHE A 140 -0.65 12.44 6.59
C PHE A 140 -1.12 12.78 5.20
N TYR A 141 -0.27 13.43 4.41
CA TYR A 141 -0.60 13.80 3.05
C TYR A 141 0.62 13.89 2.13
N LEU A 142 0.34 13.74 0.84
CA LEU A 142 1.26 13.99 -0.25
C LEU A 142 0.60 15.00 -1.18
N LEU A 143 1.31 16.10 -1.46
CA LEU A 143 0.90 17.09 -2.44
C LEU A 143 1.78 17.01 -3.69
N ASP A 144 1.18 17.19 -4.86
CA ASP A 144 1.93 17.36 -6.11
C ASP A 144 2.59 18.74 -6.22
N ALA A 145 3.24 19.00 -7.36
CA ALA A 145 3.91 20.26 -7.64
C ALA A 145 2.96 21.47 -7.70
N ASP A 146 1.69 21.23 -8.01
CA ASP A 146 0.66 22.27 -8.02
C ASP A 146 0.09 22.49 -6.60
N GLY A 147 0.35 21.61 -5.64
CA GLY A 147 -0.15 21.71 -4.27
C GLY A 147 -1.48 20.98 -4.04
N ARG A 148 -1.86 20.07 -4.95
CA ARG A 148 -3.06 19.24 -4.83
C ARG A 148 -2.77 17.94 -4.11
N PHE A 149 -3.73 17.44 -3.36
CA PHE A 149 -3.60 16.16 -2.67
C PHE A 149 -3.55 15.00 -3.68
N VAL A 150 -2.56 14.12 -3.53
CA VAL A 150 -2.42 12.89 -4.32
C VAL A 150 -2.43 11.63 -3.46
N MET A 151 -2.18 11.78 -2.16
CA MET A 151 -2.29 10.71 -1.16
C MET A 151 -2.60 11.35 0.19
N TRP A 152 -3.38 10.65 1.01
CA TRP A 152 -3.77 11.10 2.35
C TRP A 152 -4.08 9.89 3.24
N ASN A 153 -4.11 10.08 4.55
CA ASN A 153 -4.69 9.11 5.47
C ASN A 153 -6.15 9.48 5.83
N ASP A 154 -6.82 8.59 6.54
CA ASP A 154 -8.22 8.78 6.94
C ASP A 154 -8.41 10.01 7.85
N TYR A 155 -7.43 10.34 8.70
CA TYR A 155 -7.51 11.53 9.54
C TYR A 155 -7.59 12.81 8.70
N GLU A 156 -6.72 12.95 7.70
CA GLU A 156 -6.72 14.12 6.82
C GLU A 156 -8.04 14.22 6.04
N ARG A 157 -8.54 13.11 5.50
CA ARG A 157 -9.82 13.09 4.76
C ARG A 157 -11.03 13.36 5.66
N ASP A 158 -11.18 12.61 6.74
CA ASP A 158 -12.42 12.53 7.50
C ASP A 158 -12.50 13.57 8.61
N VAL A 159 -11.38 13.89 9.27
CA VAL A 159 -11.33 14.82 10.41
C VAL A 159 -11.00 16.23 9.94
N VAL A 160 -10.02 16.38 9.04
CA VAL A 160 -9.57 17.70 8.60
C VAL A 160 -10.42 18.24 7.46
N LEU A 161 -10.51 17.52 6.32
CA LEU A 161 -11.18 18.03 5.13
C LEU A 161 -12.68 17.71 5.06
N GLY A 162 -13.14 16.61 5.64
CA GLY A 162 -14.54 16.15 5.56
C GLY A 162 -15.04 15.91 4.13
N LYS A 163 -14.16 15.47 3.25
CA LYS A 163 -14.45 15.28 1.81
C LYS A 163 -14.55 13.81 1.46
N SER A 164 -15.28 13.50 0.38
CA SER A 164 -15.24 12.17 -0.22
C SER A 164 -13.89 11.91 -0.90
N GLU A 165 -13.55 10.65 -1.08
CA GLU A 165 -12.30 10.22 -1.75
C GLU A 165 -12.15 10.86 -3.15
N SER A 166 -13.24 11.00 -3.90
CA SER A 166 -13.24 11.63 -5.23
C SER A 166 -12.97 13.13 -5.19
N GLU A 167 -13.35 13.82 -4.11
CA GLU A 167 -13.19 15.28 -3.98
C GLU A 167 -11.82 15.67 -3.41
N MET A 168 -11.10 14.72 -2.80
CA MET A 168 -9.78 14.98 -2.21
C MET A 168 -8.74 15.35 -3.28
N SER A 169 -8.76 14.70 -4.44
CA SER A 169 -7.80 14.99 -5.52
C SER A 169 -7.93 16.41 -6.09
N ASP A 170 -9.12 16.99 -5.99
CA ASP A 170 -9.40 18.37 -6.42
C ASP A 170 -9.06 19.40 -5.32
N ALA A 171 -8.83 18.96 -4.09
CA ALA A 171 -8.54 19.84 -2.97
C ALA A 171 -7.13 20.42 -3.05
N PHE A 172 -7.01 21.69 -2.68
CA PHE A 172 -5.74 22.42 -2.66
C PHE A 172 -5.23 22.55 -1.22
N GLY A 173 -4.01 22.09 -0.96
CA GLY A 173 -3.45 22.07 0.40
C GLY A 173 -3.40 23.44 1.08
N LEU A 174 -3.15 24.52 0.33
CA LEU A 174 -3.10 25.87 0.91
C LEU A 174 -4.49 26.42 1.28
N GLU A 175 -5.56 25.92 0.65
CA GLU A 175 -6.92 26.39 0.93
C GLU A 175 -7.42 25.91 2.29
N THR A 176 -6.88 24.79 2.79
CA THR A 176 -7.18 24.26 4.13
C THR A 176 -6.56 25.12 5.23
N VAL A 177 -5.57 25.96 4.92
CA VAL A 177 -4.92 26.85 5.89
C VAL A 177 -5.78 28.11 6.11
N HIS A 178 -5.91 28.51 7.38
CA HIS A 178 -6.59 29.74 7.77
C HIS A 178 -6.03 30.96 7.01
N PRO A 179 -6.86 31.91 6.52
CA PRO A 179 -6.42 33.01 5.66
C PRO A 179 -5.19 33.78 6.14
N ASP A 180 -5.12 34.13 7.42
CA ASP A 180 -4.00 34.83 8.05
C ASP A 180 -2.65 34.07 7.95
N ASP A 181 -2.71 32.74 7.89
CA ASP A 181 -1.54 31.86 7.95
C ASP A 181 -1.07 31.44 6.55
N ARG A 182 -1.85 31.72 5.48
CA ARG A 182 -1.57 31.28 4.10
C ARG A 182 -0.27 31.84 3.54
N VAL A 183 0.08 33.08 3.84
CA VAL A 183 1.34 33.69 3.35
C VAL A 183 2.55 32.97 3.94
N LEU A 184 2.50 32.63 5.23
CA LEU A 184 3.55 31.86 5.90
C LEU A 184 3.64 30.45 5.34
N ALA A 185 2.49 29.78 5.16
CA ALA A 185 2.42 28.44 4.60
C ALA A 185 2.99 28.38 3.18
N ALA A 186 2.55 29.27 2.29
CA ALA A 186 3.02 29.34 0.91
C ALA A 186 4.54 29.53 0.82
N ARG A 187 5.12 30.42 1.65
CA ARG A 187 6.57 30.61 1.72
C ARG A 187 7.30 29.34 2.14
N LYS A 188 6.79 28.62 3.14
CA LYS A 188 7.41 27.37 3.61
C LYS A 188 7.29 26.25 2.57
N ILE A 189 6.13 26.13 1.92
CA ILE A 189 5.92 25.17 0.82
C ILE A 189 6.92 25.43 -0.32
N ALA A 190 7.12 26.70 -0.71
CA ALA A 190 8.11 27.06 -1.74
C ALA A 190 9.53 26.63 -1.35
N ARG A 191 9.96 26.87 -0.11
CA ARG A 191 11.28 26.41 0.38
C ARG A 191 11.43 24.89 0.37
N VAL A 192 10.37 24.17 0.73
CA VAL A 192 10.37 22.69 0.63
C VAL A 192 10.51 22.27 -0.83
N MET A 193 9.67 22.80 -1.72
CA MET A 193 9.56 22.33 -3.10
C MET A 193 10.71 22.78 -4.01
N GLU A 194 11.21 24.00 -3.84
CA GLU A 194 12.26 24.59 -4.68
C GLU A 194 13.64 24.29 -4.10
N GLU A 195 13.84 24.61 -2.81
CA GLU A 195 15.15 24.50 -2.15
C GLU A 195 15.40 23.09 -1.56
N GLY A 196 14.35 22.29 -1.36
CA GLY A 196 14.47 20.97 -0.73
C GLY A 196 14.68 21.03 0.79
N ILE A 197 14.43 22.19 1.42
CA ILE A 197 14.62 22.38 2.86
C ILE A 197 13.40 21.85 3.60
N GLU A 198 13.61 20.94 4.57
CA GLU A 198 12.53 20.49 5.47
C GLU A 198 12.02 21.68 6.31
N GLU A 199 10.71 21.86 6.33
CA GLU A 199 10.06 22.95 7.05
C GLU A 199 9.08 22.43 8.08
N ARG A 200 8.95 23.19 9.17
CA ARG A 200 7.94 22.97 10.21
C ARG A 200 7.18 24.26 10.49
N ALA A 201 5.90 24.14 10.83
CA ALA A 201 5.06 25.28 11.20
C ALA A 201 3.94 24.85 12.15
N GLU A 202 3.51 25.77 13.01
CA GLU A 202 2.25 25.63 13.73
C GLU A 202 1.25 26.57 13.06
N LEU A 203 0.23 26.02 12.40
CA LEU A 203 -0.75 26.79 11.63
C LEU A 203 -2.16 26.43 12.04
N ARG A 204 -3.08 27.38 11.85
CA ARG A 204 -4.51 27.14 11.98
C ARG A 204 -5.02 26.49 10.69
N ILE A 205 -5.62 25.31 10.83
CA ILE A 205 -6.18 24.54 9.72
C ILE A 205 -7.70 24.51 9.86
N LEU A 206 -8.40 24.87 8.79
CA LEU A 206 -9.85 24.94 8.72
C LEU A 206 -10.44 23.53 8.74
N VAL A 207 -11.34 23.28 9.67
CA VAL A 207 -12.03 22.00 9.81
C VAL A 207 -13.22 21.97 8.85
N HIS A 208 -13.24 20.97 7.96
CA HIS A 208 -14.23 20.78 6.90
C HIS A 208 -14.44 22.02 5.99
N GLY A 209 -13.43 22.88 5.87
CA GLY A 209 -13.52 24.15 5.15
C GLY A 209 -14.46 25.19 5.79
N GLY A 210 -14.96 24.94 7.01
CA GLY A 210 -15.81 25.84 7.77
C GLY A 210 -15.02 26.89 8.56
N PRO A 211 -15.70 27.78 9.32
CA PRO A 211 -15.04 28.85 10.07
C PRO A 211 -14.26 28.35 11.30
N GLY A 212 -14.50 27.11 11.74
CA GLY A 212 -13.76 26.48 12.83
C GLY A 212 -12.37 26.05 12.37
N PHE A 213 -11.39 26.14 13.26
CA PHE A 213 -10.03 25.67 12.99
C PHE A 213 -9.47 24.87 14.17
N CYS A 214 -8.54 23.99 13.86
CA CYS A 214 -7.63 23.36 14.81
C CYS A 214 -6.21 23.93 14.62
N TRP A 215 -5.39 23.85 15.66
CA TRP A 215 -3.97 24.11 15.53
C TRP A 215 -3.27 22.82 15.14
N HIS A 216 -2.60 22.82 13.98
CA HIS A 216 -1.74 21.73 13.56
C HIS A 216 -0.27 22.12 13.65
N GLN A 217 0.55 21.23 14.19
CA GLN A 217 1.99 21.24 13.95
C GLN A 217 2.27 20.44 12.69
N LEU A 218 2.67 21.13 11.62
CA LEU A 218 2.99 20.54 10.33
C LEU A 218 4.49 20.36 10.18
N SER A 219 4.89 19.23 9.60
CA SER A 219 6.25 18.98 9.11
C SER A 219 6.18 18.54 7.66
N ALA A 220 7.01 19.11 6.79
CA ALA A 220 6.98 18.85 5.36
C ALA A 220 8.38 18.72 4.77
N LYS A 221 8.55 17.76 3.85
CA LYS A 221 9.78 17.56 3.08
C LYS A 221 9.47 17.27 1.61
N ARG A 222 10.46 17.50 0.74
CA ARG A 222 10.38 17.15 -0.68
C ARG A 222 10.80 15.70 -0.90
N ILE A 223 10.04 14.99 -1.71
CA ILE A 223 10.42 13.68 -2.26
C ILE A 223 10.31 13.70 -3.79
N ILE A 224 11.08 12.83 -4.45
CA ILE A 224 11.03 12.68 -5.91
C ILE A 224 10.49 11.29 -6.24
N ILE A 225 9.38 11.22 -6.98
CA ILE A 225 8.80 9.97 -7.46
C ILE A 225 8.73 10.05 -8.98
N ASN A 226 9.34 9.08 -9.68
CA ASN A 226 9.39 9.06 -11.15
C ASN A 226 9.87 10.39 -11.77
N SER A 227 10.93 10.97 -11.18
CA SER A 227 11.49 12.28 -11.56
C SER A 227 10.57 13.49 -11.40
N ARG A 228 9.46 13.36 -10.65
CA ARG A 228 8.56 14.47 -10.31
C ARG A 228 8.63 14.81 -8.81
N PRO A 229 8.68 16.10 -8.44
CA PRO A 229 8.71 16.50 -7.05
C PRO A 229 7.32 16.45 -6.41
N PHE A 230 7.29 16.02 -5.15
CA PHE A 230 6.11 16.03 -4.30
C PHE A 230 6.49 16.57 -2.92
N LEU A 231 5.52 17.18 -2.24
CA LEU A 231 5.63 17.54 -0.83
C LEU A 231 4.95 16.47 0.00
N ILE A 232 5.70 15.76 0.82
CA ILE A 232 5.15 14.83 1.82
C ILE A 232 5.10 15.52 3.17
N GLY A 233 3.94 15.46 3.82
CA GLY A 233 3.71 16.16 5.08
C GLY A 233 2.95 15.34 6.11
N THR A 234 3.17 15.70 7.37
CA THR A 234 2.39 15.22 8.52
C THR A 234 1.85 16.40 9.30
N ALA A 235 0.65 16.28 9.85
CA ALA A 235 0.00 17.29 10.66
C ALA A 235 -0.45 16.67 11.99
N ILE A 236 0.10 17.14 13.11
CA ILE A 236 -0.29 16.69 14.45
C ILE A 236 -1.20 17.74 15.07
N ASP A 237 -2.37 17.34 15.55
CA ASP A 237 -3.27 18.23 16.29
C ASP A 237 -2.67 18.61 17.64
N ILE A 238 -2.50 19.91 17.83
CA ILE A 238 -1.95 20.53 19.04
C ILE A 238 -2.96 21.51 19.65
N THR A 239 -4.23 21.45 19.26
CA THR A 239 -5.31 22.33 19.74
C THR A 239 -5.45 22.24 21.25
N ASP A 240 -5.52 21.03 21.80
CA ASP A 240 -5.59 20.82 23.25
C ASP A 240 -4.38 21.41 23.98
N ARG A 241 -3.18 21.24 23.40
CA ARG A 241 -1.95 21.82 23.95
C ARG A 241 -1.99 23.35 23.97
N LYS A 242 -2.49 23.98 22.89
CA LYS A 242 -2.63 25.44 22.80
C LYS A 242 -3.67 25.96 23.78
N ASN A 243 -4.82 25.31 23.87
CA ASN A 243 -5.88 25.67 24.79
C ASN A 243 -5.43 25.55 26.26
N LEU A 244 -4.69 24.49 26.61
CA LEU A 244 -4.12 24.33 27.94
C LEU A 244 -3.08 25.44 28.24
N GLN A 245 -2.21 25.75 27.29
CA GLN A 245 -1.21 26.81 27.45
C GLN A 245 -1.88 28.16 27.70
N ASP A 246 -2.90 28.51 26.91
CA ASP A 246 -3.63 29.76 27.06
C ASP A 246 -4.42 29.82 28.38
N SER A 247 -5.03 28.70 28.79
CA SER A 247 -5.77 28.63 30.06
C SER A 247 -4.86 28.82 31.27
N VAL A 248 -3.68 28.17 31.27
CA VAL A 248 -2.69 28.32 32.35
C VAL A 248 -2.14 29.74 32.41
N LEU A 249 -1.89 30.35 31.25
CA LEU A 249 -1.44 31.73 31.19
C LEU A 249 -2.49 32.69 31.76
N ARG A 250 -3.76 32.54 31.35
CA ARG A 250 -4.87 33.35 31.86
C ARG A 250 -5.05 33.18 33.37
N GLU A 251 -5.03 31.96 33.89
CA GLU A 251 -5.14 31.70 35.32
C GLU A 251 -3.98 32.36 36.10
N SER A 252 -2.76 32.29 35.56
CA SER A 252 -1.59 32.95 36.15
C SER A 252 -1.73 34.49 36.13
N GLU A 253 -2.20 35.07 35.03
CA GLU A 253 -2.43 36.51 34.90
C GLU A 253 -3.54 37.00 35.83
N GLU A 254 -4.65 36.28 35.93
CA GLU A 254 -5.76 36.59 36.83
C GLU A 254 -5.32 36.48 38.29
N ARG A 255 -4.60 35.41 38.65
CA ARG A 255 -4.04 35.25 39.99
C ARG A 255 -3.06 36.37 40.34
N PHE A 256 -2.17 36.73 39.42
CA PHE A 256 -1.25 37.86 39.62
C PHE A 256 -2.03 39.17 39.80
N ARG A 257 -3.02 39.43 38.93
CA ARG A 257 -3.86 40.63 38.98
C ARG A 257 -4.58 40.72 40.32
N THR A 258 -5.24 39.67 40.79
CA THR A 258 -5.91 39.63 42.09
C THR A 258 -4.92 39.85 43.23
N LEU A 259 -3.77 39.16 43.21
CA LEU A 259 -2.74 39.34 44.25
C LEU A 259 -2.12 40.73 44.24
N PHE A 260 -1.98 41.38 43.09
CA PHE A 260 -1.42 42.72 43.01
C PHE A 260 -2.47 43.76 43.39
N GLU A 261 -3.57 43.83 42.64
CA GLU A 261 -4.62 44.86 42.72
C GLU A 261 -5.45 44.84 44.00
N GLU A 262 -5.85 43.64 44.47
CA GLU A 262 -6.84 43.51 45.54
C GLU A 262 -6.21 43.30 46.91
N HIS A 263 -4.88 43.21 46.98
CA HIS A 263 -4.17 42.96 48.22
C HIS A 263 -4.04 44.23 49.07
N SER A 264 -4.32 44.13 50.36
CA SER A 264 -4.40 45.28 51.26
C SER A 264 -3.06 45.95 51.59
N ALA A 265 -1.94 45.27 51.38
CA ALA A 265 -0.62 45.88 51.48
C ALA A 265 -0.29 46.72 50.23
N ILE A 266 0.35 47.88 50.44
CA ILE A 266 0.91 48.72 49.39
C ILE A 266 1.96 47.91 48.61
N LYS A 267 1.79 47.84 47.29
CA LYS A 267 2.71 47.20 46.36
C LYS A 267 3.07 48.19 45.26
N LEU A 268 4.37 48.38 45.05
CA LEU A 268 4.92 49.24 44.02
C LEU A 268 5.81 48.40 43.12
N VAL A 269 5.65 48.52 41.80
CA VAL A 269 6.64 48.10 40.82
C VAL A 269 7.53 49.30 40.59
N ILE A 270 8.83 49.16 40.86
CA ILE A 270 9.80 50.25 40.74
C ILE A 270 10.93 49.86 39.79
N GLU A 271 11.50 50.86 39.13
CA GLU A 271 12.76 50.70 38.41
C GLU A 271 13.90 50.64 39.44
N PRO A 272 14.69 49.55 39.52
CA PRO A 272 15.66 49.36 40.60
C PRO A 272 16.77 50.41 40.64
N GLU A 273 17.14 50.96 39.48
CA GLU A 273 18.28 51.89 39.35
C GLU A 273 17.90 53.33 39.68
N THR A 274 16.70 53.77 39.32
CA THR A 274 16.25 55.16 39.49
C THR A 274 15.29 55.34 40.68
N GLY A 275 14.68 54.25 41.16
CA GLY A 275 13.61 54.28 42.16
C GLY A 275 12.29 54.84 41.62
N ALA A 276 12.17 55.07 40.31
CA ALA A 276 10.93 55.53 39.70
C ALA A 276 9.83 54.48 39.85
N ILE A 277 8.63 54.91 40.25
CA ILE A 277 7.46 54.03 40.35
C ILE A 277 6.94 53.80 38.93
N LEU A 278 6.97 52.54 38.49
CA LEU A 278 6.47 52.09 37.20
C LEU A 278 4.99 51.69 37.29
N ASP A 279 4.58 51.12 38.42
CA ASP A 279 3.19 50.72 38.67
C ASP A 279 2.91 50.63 40.19
N ALA A 280 1.64 50.71 40.58
CA ALA A 280 1.21 50.64 41.97
C ALA A 280 -0.18 49.99 42.07
N ASN A 281 -0.40 49.18 43.11
CA ASN A 281 -1.72 48.61 43.37
C ASN A 281 -2.68 49.63 44.02
N LYS A 282 -3.98 49.32 44.06
CA LYS A 282 -5.04 50.20 44.62
C LYS A 282 -4.87 50.61 46.09
N ALA A 283 -4.01 49.94 46.85
CA ALA A 283 -3.75 50.25 48.25
C ALA A 283 -2.74 51.40 48.45
N ALA A 284 -1.96 51.72 47.41
CA ALA A 284 -0.97 52.80 47.38
C ALA A 284 -1.61 54.16 47.09
#